data_AF-A0A842P6G2-F1
#
_entry.id   AF-A0A842P6G2-F1
#
_cell.length_a   1.000
_cell.length_b   1.000
_cell.length_c   1.000
_cell.angle_alpha   90.00
_cell.angle_beta   90.00
_cell.angle_gamma   90.00
#
_symmetry.space_group_name_H-M   'P 1'
#
loop_
_entity.id
_entity.type
_entity.pdbx_description
1 polymer ?
#
loop_
_entity_poly.entity_id
_entity_poly.type
_entity_poly.pdbx_seq_one_letter_code
_entity_poly.pdbx_strand_id
1 'polypeptide(L)' 'MKGARPLTRDEFDKVLKSFDGKYAERNRCLFLLGTSAMTRVSELAALTK' A
#
# COMPACT_ATOMS: atom_id res chain seq x y z
N MET A 1 0.30 5.07 14.30
CA MET A 1 0.74 3.73 14.76
C MET A 1 2.03 3.93 15.54
N LYS A 2 2.03 3.83 16.87
CA LYS A 2 3.29 3.81 17.64
C LYS A 2 4.03 2.51 17.28
N GLY A 3 5.28 2.61 16.82
CA GLY A 3 6.10 1.45 16.44
C GLY A 3 6.06 1.05 14.96
N ALA A 4 5.35 1.78 14.09
CA ALA A 4 5.45 1.55 12.65
C ALA A 4 6.76 2.17 12.12
N ARG A 5 7.71 1.31 11.70
CA ARG A 5 8.91 1.75 10.99
C ARG A 5 8.66 1.81 9.48
N PRO A 6 9.37 2.66 8.73
CA PRO A 6 9.39 2.58 7.27
C PRO A 6 9.85 1.19 6.81
N LEU A 7 9.25 0.71 5.71
CA LEU A 7 9.71 -0.50 5.03
C LEU A 7 11.13 -0.27 4.47
N THR A 8 11.98 -1.29 4.55
CA THR A 8 13.21 -1.32 3.75
C THR A 8 12.88 -1.54 2.28
N ARG A 9 13.84 -1.29 1.39
CA ARG A 9 13.64 -1.52 -0.05
C ARG A 9 13.32 -2.98 -0.36
N ASP A 10 14.00 -3.92 0.30
CA ASP A 10 13.77 -5.34 0.10
C ASP A 10 12.37 -5.79 0.56
N GLU A 11 11.88 -5.24 1.68
CA GLU A 11 10.51 -5.51 2.15
C GLU A 11 9.47 -4.92 1.20
N PHE A 12 9.73 -3.72 0.68
CA PHE A 12 8.89 -3.07 -0.30
C PHE A 12 8.77 -3.91 -1.58
N ASP A 13 9.90 -4.40 -2.10
CA ASP A 13 9.93 -5.22 -3.30
C ASP A 13 9.26 -6.60 -3.09
N LYS A 14 9.36 -7.16 -1.89
CA LYS A 14 8.63 -8.40 -1.52
C LYS A 14 7.12 -8.18 -1.52
N VAL A 15 6.64 -7.09 -0.91
CA VAL A 15 5.21 -6.77 -0.89
C VAL A 15 4.68 -6.51 -2.30
N LEU A 16 5.45 -5.80 -3.14
CA LEU A 16 5.07 -5.58 -4.53
C LEU A 16 4.86 -6.87 -5.33
N LYS A 17 5.57 -7.94 -4.99
CA LYS A 17 5.45 -9.25 -5.65
C LYS A 17 4.41 -10.17 -5.00
N SER A 18 3.88 -9.84 -3.83
CA SER A 18 2.94 -10.70 -3.10
C SER A 18 1.47 -10.48 -3.47
N PHE A 19 1.15 -9.48 -4.29
CA PHE A 19 -0.22 -9.21 -4.70
C PHE A 19 -0.69 -10.23 -5.74
N ASP A 20 -1.78 -10.94 -5.44
CA ASP A 20 -2.42 -11.93 -6.32
C ASP A 20 -3.95 -11.93 -6.12
N GLY A 21 -4.66 -12.63 -7.00
CA GLY A 21 -6.11 -12.81 -6.99
C GLY A 21 -6.89 -11.71 -7.71
N LYS A 22 -8.22 -11.77 -7.61
CA LYS A 22 -9.18 -10.90 -8.33
C LYS A 22 -8.92 -9.40 -8.18
N TYR A 23 -8.32 -8.98 -7.07
CA TYR A 23 -8.08 -7.57 -6.74
C TYR A 23 -6.59 -7.21 -6.65
N ALA A 24 -5.70 -8.03 -7.21
CA ALA A 24 -4.24 -7.84 -7.13
C ALA A 24 -3.81 -6.44 -7.56
N GLU A 25 -4.23 -6.00 -8.75
CA GLU A 25 -3.87 -4.69 -9.30
C GLU A 25 -4.38 -3.53 -8.44
N ARG A 26 -5.63 -3.59 -7.99
CA ARG A 26 -6.20 -2.57 -7.08
C ARG A 26 -5.39 -2.48 -5.79
N ASN A 27 -5.09 -3.62 -5.17
CA ASN A 27 -4.36 -3.66 -3.90
C ASN A 27 -2.92 -3.17 -4.07
N ARG A 28 -2.27 -3.50 -5.19
CA ARG A 28 -0.95 -3.00 -5.56
C ARG A 28 -0.96 -1.48 -5.72
N CYS A 29 -1.94 -0.93 -6.43
CA CYS A 29 -2.11 0.52 -6.58
C CYS A 29 -2.33 1.22 -5.23
N LEU A 30 -3.19 0.66 -4.36
CA LEU A 30 -3.42 1.22 -3.02
C LEU A 30 -2.15 1.23 -2.17
N PHE A 31 -1.35 0.17 -2.24
CA PHE A 31 -0.07 0.09 -1.54
C PHE A 31 0.93 1.12 -2.06
N LEU A 32 1.05 1.28 -3.39
CA LEU A 32 1.92 2.28 -4.01
C LEU A 32 1.48 3.71 -3.63
N LEU A 33 0.20 4.02 -3.73
CA LEU A 33 -0.33 5.34 -3.37
C LEU A 33 -0.15 5.65 -1.88
N GLY A 34 -0.44 4.68 -1.01
CA GLY A 34 -0.28 4.84 0.43
C GLY A 34 1.18 5.05 0.85
N THR A 35 2.12 4.38 0.17
CA THR A 35 3.55 4.53 0.44
C THR A 35 4.16 5.79 -0.16
N SER A 36 3.68 6.27 -1.32
CA SER A 36 4.16 7.51 -1.93
C SER A 36 3.60 8.78 -1.27
N ALA A 37 2.33 8.74 -0.86
CA ALA A 37 1.64 9.91 -0.28
C ALA A 37 1.67 9.95 1.26
N MET A 38 2.17 8.89 1.91
CA MET A 38 2.10 8.69 3.37
C MET A 38 0.68 8.86 3.95
N THR A 39 -0.34 8.54 3.15
CA THR A 39 -1.76 8.66 3.53
C THR A 39 -2.30 7.37 4.15
N ARG A 40 -3.36 7.48 4.94
CA ARG A 40 -4.03 6.30 5.51
C ARG A 40 -4.90 5.62 4.47
N VAL A 41 -5.08 4.30 4.60
CA VAL A 41 -5.99 3.53 3.74
C VAL A 41 -7.42 4.07 3.80
N SER A 42 -7.86 4.58 4.95
CA SER A 42 -9.17 5.23 5.11
C SER A 42 -9.34 6.49 4.27
N GLU A 43 -8.25 7.25 4.06
CA GLU A 43 -8.25 8.46 3.23
C GLU A 43 -8.27 8.07 1.75
N LEU A 44 -7.51 7.05 1.35
CA LEU A 44 -7.54 6.50 -0.01
C LEU A 44 -8.93 5.95 -0.38
N ALA A 45 -9.60 5.27 0.54
CA ALA A 45 -10.95 4.74 0.34
C ALA A 45 -12.01 5.86 0.20
N ALA A 46 -11.72 7.06 0.68
CA ALA A 46 -12.62 8.20 0.56
C ALA A 46 -12.52 8.92 -0.81
N LEU A 47 -11.47 8.69 -1.60
CA LEU A 47 -11.27 9.30 -2.93
C LEU A 47 -12.28 8.84 -3.98
N THR A 48 -12.96 7.73 -3.74
CA THR A 48 -13.97 7.18 -4.65
C THR A 48 -15.39 7.72 -4.41
N LYS A 49 -15.54 8.74 -3.56
CA LYS A 49 -16.82 9.44 -3.33
C LYS A 49 -16.91 10.74 -4.10
#